data_AF-A0A2D7J8E3-F1
#
_entry.id   AF-A0A2D7J8E3-F1
#
_cell.length_a   1.000
_cell.length_b   1.000
_cell.length_c   1.000
_cell.angle_alpha   90.00
_cell.angle_beta   90.00
_cell.angle_gamma   90.00
#
_symmetry.space_group_name_H-M   'P 1'
#
loop_
_entity.id
_entity.type
_entity.pdbx_description
1 polymer ?
#
loop_
_entity_poly.entity_id
_entity_poly.type
_entity_poly.pdbx_seq_one_letter_code
_entity_poly.pdbx_strand_id
1 'polypeptide(L)'
;MQADNAPSGQLCIGKAVQSGHVTNAVSWDGGVNNLILSNTQMQGPQLDEYFQTGEAISSAEYYADLTTWAKLGEDTYPTVTDQKGNATGGSLVGGAANDFKDVPEA
;
A
#
# COMPACT_ATOMS: atom_id res chain seq x y z
N MET A 1 26.72 0.28 -12.39
CA MET A 1 25.76 0.09 -11.29
C MET A 1 24.45 0.65 -11.76
N GLN A 2 23.53 -0.22 -12.17
CA GLN A 2 22.23 0.18 -12.72
C GLN A 2 21.26 0.29 -11.55
N ALA A 3 20.55 1.41 -11.49
CA ALA A 3 19.57 1.70 -10.44
C ALA A 3 18.31 0.85 -10.69
N ASP A 4 18.32 -0.40 -10.24
CA ASP A 4 17.16 -1.28 -10.29
C ASP A 4 16.23 -0.96 -9.11
N ASN A 5 15.55 0.18 -9.25
CA ASN A 5 14.30 0.61 -8.61
C ASN A 5 14.16 2.11 -8.89
N ALA A 6 14.11 2.49 -10.17
CA ALA A 6 13.62 3.82 -10.53
C ALA A 6 12.09 3.78 -10.37
N PRO A 7 11.48 4.47 -9.39
CA PRO A 7 10.03 4.56 -9.30
C PRO A 7 9.54 5.25 -10.57
N SER A 8 9.08 4.48 -11.54
CA SER A 8 8.61 4.97 -12.83
C SER A 8 7.22 5.60 -12.65
N GLY A 9 7.10 6.69 -11.89
CA GLY A 9 5.91 7.54 -11.77
C GLY A 9 4.58 6.87 -11.40
N GLN A 10 4.53 5.56 -11.14
CA GLN A 10 3.32 4.78 -10.97
C GLN A 10 3.62 3.63 -10.01
N LEU A 11 3.47 3.88 -8.71
CA LEU A 11 3.33 2.81 -7.72
C LEU A 11 2.19 1.90 -8.17
N CYS A 12 2.48 0.61 -8.34
CA CYS A 12 1.50 -0.40 -8.72
C CYS A 12 1.47 -1.49 -7.65
N ILE A 13 0.29 -1.93 -7.26
CA ILE A 13 0.08 -2.98 -6.26
C ILE A 13 -0.66 -4.12 -6.93
N GLY A 14 -0.16 -5.34 -6.72
CA GLY A 14 -0.68 -6.58 -7.31
C GLY A 14 -0.53 -6.75 -8.82
N LYS A 15 -0.17 -5.70 -9.56
CA LYS A 15 0.23 -5.81 -10.96
C LYS A 15 1.70 -6.21 -11.08
N ALA A 16 1.96 -7.23 -11.90
CA ALA A 16 3.31 -7.57 -12.32
C ALA A 16 3.94 -6.41 -13.12
N VAL A 17 5.07 -5.89 -12.67
CA VAL A 17 5.86 -4.92 -13.44
C VAL A 17 6.82 -5.69 -14.35
N GLN A 18 6.52 -5.74 -15.65
CA GLN A 18 7.47 -6.23 -16.63
C GLN A 18 8.51 -5.15 -16.92
N SER A 19 9.72 -5.33 -16.41
CA SER A 19 10.92 -4.61 -16.83
C SER A 19 11.88 -5.61 -17.46
N GLY A 20 12.67 -5.21 -18.45
CA GLY A 20 13.57 -6.10 -19.22
C GLY A 20 14.61 -6.89 -18.41
N HIS A 21 14.66 -6.71 -17.09
CA HIS A 21 15.53 -7.40 -16.12
C HIS A 21 14.77 -8.33 -15.15
N VAL A 22 13.44 -8.33 -15.16
CA VAL A 22 12.59 -9.18 -14.29
C VAL A 22 11.80 -10.12 -15.18
N THR A 23 12.31 -11.33 -15.36
CA THR A 23 11.71 -12.36 -16.22
C THR A 23 10.49 -13.06 -15.59
N ASN A 24 10.28 -12.91 -14.28
CA ASN A 24 9.20 -13.56 -13.52
C ASN A 24 8.50 -12.57 -12.56
N ALA A 25 7.99 -11.46 -13.07
CA ALA A 25 7.13 -10.60 -12.26
C ALA A 25 5.81 -11.34 -11.96
N VAL A 26 5.54 -11.59 -10.68
CA VAL A 26 4.35 -12.32 -10.22
C VAL A 26 3.24 -11.32 -9.91
N SER A 27 2.06 -11.51 -10.49
CA SER A 27 0.85 -10.79 -10.08
C SER A 27 0.37 -11.32 -8.74
N TRP A 28 -0.08 -10.42 -7.86
CA TRP A 28 -0.71 -10.82 -6.60
C TRP A 28 -2.20 -10.98 -6.81
N ASP A 29 -2.76 -12.06 -6.27
CA ASP A 29 -4.19 -12.30 -6.16
C ASP A 29 -4.51 -12.51 -4.68
N GLY A 30 -5.20 -11.54 -4.07
CA GLY A 30 -5.52 -11.54 -2.65
C GLY A 30 -5.81 -10.13 -2.11
N GLY A 31 -6.40 -10.08 -0.91
CA GLY A 31 -6.65 -8.82 -0.21
C GLY A 31 -5.35 -8.14 0.24
N VAL A 32 -5.33 -6.81 0.18
CA VAL A 32 -4.27 -5.97 0.75
C VAL A 32 -4.96 -4.93 1.62
N ASN A 33 -4.48 -4.77 2.86
CA ASN A 33 -4.92 -3.74 3.78
C ASN A 33 -3.70 -2.98 4.34
N ASN A 34 -3.92 -1.74 4.78
CA ASN A 34 -2.96 -0.86 5.46
C ASN A 34 -1.61 -0.71 4.78
N LEU A 35 -1.61 -0.29 3.50
CA LEU A 35 -0.36 0.04 2.84
C LEU A 35 0.28 1.27 3.50
N ILE A 36 1.51 1.10 3.96
CA ILE A 36 2.39 2.21 4.36
C ILE A 36 3.63 2.25 3.48
N LEU A 37 4.07 3.46 3.14
CA LEU A 37 5.38 3.72 2.55
C LEU A 37 6.11 4.72 3.43
N SER A 38 7.40 4.47 3.67
CA SER A 38 8.26 5.33 4.49
C SER A 38 9.57 5.58 3.78
N ASN A 39 10.10 6.79 3.95
CA ASN A 39 11.47 7.12 3.53
C ASN A 39 12.52 6.67 4.57
N THR A 40 12.05 6.24 5.75
CA THR A 40 12.89 5.74 6.84
C THR A 40 12.76 4.22 6.91
N GLN A 41 13.88 3.54 7.09
CA GLN A 41 13.87 2.10 7.35
C GLN A 41 13.19 1.82 8.68
N MET A 42 12.10 1.06 8.66
CA MET A 42 11.45 0.58 9.87
C MET A 42 12.32 -0.49 10.55
N GLN A 43 12.43 -0.37 11.87
CA GLN A 43 13.15 -1.30 12.74
C GLN A 43 12.17 -2.15 13.54
N GLY A 44 12.69 -3.18 14.24
CA GLY A 44 11.90 -4.16 14.99
C GLY A 44 10.74 -3.57 15.79
N PRO A 45 10.97 -2.58 16.68
CA PRO A 45 9.89 -1.99 17.48
C PRO A 45 8.79 -1.33 16.64
N GLN A 46 9.12 -0.71 15.51
CA GLN A 46 8.15 -0.04 14.63
C GLN A 46 7.34 -1.07 13.82
N LEU A 47 7.97 -2.19 13.44
CA LEU A 47 7.25 -3.31 12.82
C LEU A 47 6.30 -3.97 13.81
N ASP A 48 6.73 -4.18 15.05
CA ASP A 48 5.88 -4.72 16.11
C ASP A 48 4.69 -3.80 16.36
N GLU A 49 4.94 -2.48 16.46
CA GLU A 49 3.89 -1.47 16.58
C GLU A 49 2.92 -1.51 15.39
N TYR A 50 3.41 -1.62 14.14
CA TYR A 50 2.56 -1.74 12.97
C TYR A 50 1.56 -2.90 13.07
N PHE A 51 2.01 -4.09 13.47
CA PHE A 51 1.11 -5.24 13.61
C PHE A 51 0.18 -5.15 14.82
N GLN A 52 0.52 -4.34 15.84
CA GLN A 52 -0.32 -4.13 17.03
C GLN A 52 -1.32 -2.99 16.88
N THR A 53 -1.06 -2.03 15.99
CA THR A 53 -1.86 -0.81 15.83
C THR A 53 -3.19 -1.07 15.11
N GLY A 54 -3.24 -2.11 14.26
CA GLY A 54 -4.39 -2.34 13.38
C GLY A 54 -4.67 -1.12 12.50
N GLU A 55 -5.90 -0.62 12.53
CA GLU A 55 -6.34 0.51 11.70
C GLU A 55 -5.98 1.90 12.26
N ALA A 56 -5.43 1.98 13.48
CA ALA A 56 -5.13 3.24 14.14
C ALA A 56 -3.74 3.80 13.80
N ILE A 57 -3.27 3.60 12.56
CA ILE A 57 -1.90 3.95 12.12
C ILE A 57 -1.56 5.43 12.37
N SER A 58 -2.54 6.32 12.39
CA SER A 58 -2.35 7.74 12.73
C SER A 58 -1.89 8.01 14.17
N SER A 59 -2.06 7.03 15.07
CA SER A 59 -1.58 7.09 16.46
C SER A 59 -0.21 6.46 16.67
N ALA A 60 0.33 5.76 15.66
CA ALA A 60 1.62 5.09 15.77
C ALA A 60 2.78 6.10 15.83
N GLU A 61 3.84 5.76 16.55
CA GLU A 61 5.02 6.61 16.71
C GLU A 61 5.72 6.88 15.36
N TYR A 62 5.75 5.87 14.48
CA TYR A 62 6.33 6.00 13.13
C TYR A 62 5.45 6.78 12.15
N TYR A 63 4.23 7.19 12.52
CA TYR A 63 3.27 7.82 11.61
C TYR A 63 3.82 9.09 10.94
N ALA A 64 4.58 9.88 11.71
CA ALA A 64 5.17 11.12 11.23
C ALA A 64 6.14 10.88 10.06
N ASP A 65 6.85 9.75 10.09
CA ASP A 65 7.88 9.38 9.11
C ASP A 65 7.32 8.74 7.84
N LEU A 66 6.03 8.39 7.84
CA LEU A 66 5.38 7.81 6.67
C LEU A 66 5.26 8.84 5.54
N THR A 67 5.58 8.41 4.33
CA THR A 67 5.27 9.12 3.09
C THR A 67 3.80 8.89 2.71
N THR A 68 3.30 7.66 2.83
CA THR A 68 1.94 7.29 2.40
C THR A 68 1.33 6.33 3.42
N TRP A 69 0.02 6.48 3.67
CA TRP A 69 -0.82 5.49 4.34
C TRP A 69 -2.16 5.35 3.62
N ALA A 70 -2.36 4.24 2.91
CA ALA A 70 -3.60 3.94 2.19
C ALA A 70 -4.33 2.76 2.84
N LYS A 71 -5.59 2.98 3.20
CA LYS A 71 -6.51 1.99 3.77
C LYS A 71 -7.11 1.12 2.66
N LEU A 72 -6.24 0.44 1.92
CA LEU A 72 -6.65 -0.41 0.81
C LEU A 72 -7.63 -1.47 1.32
N GLY A 73 -8.73 -1.69 0.59
CA GLY A 73 -9.71 -2.73 0.92
C GLY A 73 -10.73 -2.40 2.01
N GLU A 74 -10.45 -1.44 2.90
CA GLU A 74 -11.36 -1.04 3.99
C GLU A 74 -12.18 0.22 3.67
N ASP A 75 -11.66 1.10 2.81
CA ASP A 75 -12.40 2.28 2.36
C ASP A 75 -13.43 1.94 1.26
N THR A 76 -14.48 2.75 1.17
CA THR A 76 -15.51 2.61 0.13
C THR A 76 -14.91 2.79 -1.26
N TYR A 77 -15.16 1.83 -2.16
CA TYR A 77 -14.82 1.95 -3.58
C TYR A 77 -15.30 3.29 -4.18
N PRO A 78 -14.52 3.96 -5.07
CA PRO A 78 -13.21 3.59 -5.61
C PRO A 78 -12.04 4.22 -4.84
N THR A 79 -12.19 4.47 -3.54
CA THR A 79 -11.20 5.25 -2.79
C THR A 79 -9.86 4.53 -2.73
N VAL A 80 -8.86 5.15 -3.35
CA VAL A 80 -7.44 4.74 -3.34
C VAL A 80 -6.54 5.89 -2.91
N THR A 81 -7.13 6.89 -2.25
CA THR A 81 -6.41 8.07 -1.75
C THR A 81 -5.77 7.74 -0.41
N ASP A 82 -4.51 8.11 -0.25
CA ASP A 82 -3.85 7.99 1.05
C ASP A 82 -4.29 9.09 2.03
N GLN A 83 -4.20 8.78 3.32
CA GLN A 83 -4.58 9.68 4.41
C GLN A 83 -3.62 10.87 4.59
N LYS A 84 -2.44 10.83 3.95
CA LYS A 84 -1.41 11.88 4.02
C LYS A 84 -1.47 12.88 2.86
N GLY A 85 -2.34 12.64 1.86
CA GLY A 85 -2.49 13.43 0.65
C GLY A 85 -1.36 13.28 -0.37
N ASN A 86 -0.52 12.26 -0.28
CA ASN A 86 0.64 12.09 -1.17
C ASN A 86 0.37 11.16 -2.36
N ALA A 87 -0.51 10.19 -2.20
CA ALA A 87 -1.07 9.35 -3.24
C ALA A 87 -2.56 9.66 -3.40
N THR A 88 -2.87 10.66 -4.23
CA THR A 88 -4.25 11.16 -4.45
C THR A 88 -4.85 10.79 -5.80
N GLY A 89 -4.05 10.16 -6.68
CA GLY A 89 -4.41 9.83 -8.05
C GLY A 89 -4.06 8.38 -8.38
N GLY A 90 -4.99 7.47 -8.09
CA GLY A 90 -4.88 6.05 -8.45
C GLY A 90 -6.07 5.60 -9.28
N SER A 91 -5.85 4.60 -10.14
CA SER A 91 -6.91 3.87 -10.80
C SER A 91 -6.85 2.44 -10.32
N LEU A 92 -7.99 1.91 -9.87
CA LEU A 92 -8.15 0.47 -9.72
C LEU A 92 -8.13 -0.12 -11.14
N VAL A 93 -7.22 -1.05 -11.40
CA VAL A 93 -7.09 -1.70 -12.70
C VAL A 93 -7.55 -3.14 -12.54
N GLY A 94 -8.70 -3.47 -13.13
CA GLY A 94 -9.22 -4.85 -13.17
C GLY A 94 -10.10 -5.27 -11.98
N GLY A 95 -10.53 -4.34 -11.13
CA GLY A 95 -11.51 -4.61 -10.05
C GLY A 95 -12.87 -3.95 -10.30
N ALA A 96 -13.94 -4.57 -9.78
CA ALA A 96 -15.30 -4.04 -9.71
C ALA A 96 -15.66 -3.71 -8.24
N ALA A 97 -16.73 -2.93 -8.04
CA ALA A 97 -17.19 -2.58 -6.68
C ALA A 97 -17.47 -3.81 -5.80
N ASN A 98 -17.86 -4.94 -6.40
CA ASN A 98 -18.13 -6.18 -5.68
C ASN A 98 -16.90 -6.89 -5.11
N ASP A 99 -15.70 -6.50 -5.57
CA ASP A 99 -14.43 -7.02 -5.07
C ASP A 99 -14.03 -6.37 -3.73
N PHE A 100 -14.66 -5.24 -3.40
CA PHE A 100 -14.56 -4.61 -2.08
C PHE A 100 -15.56 -5.31 -1.18
N LYS A 101 -15.04 -6.01 -0.17
CA LYS A 101 -15.85 -6.67 0.85
C LYS A 101 -15.69 -5.88 2.13
N ASP A 102 -16.80 -5.41 2.67
CA ASP A 102 -16.82 -4.91 4.04
C ASP A 102 -16.39 -6.07 4.95
N VAL A 103 -15.27 -5.89 5.65
CA VAL A 103 -14.88 -6.81 6.71
C VAL A 103 -15.83 -6.53 7.88
N PRO A 104 -16.59 -7.51 8.38
CA PRO A 104 -17.44 -7.29 9.54
C PRO A 104 -16.56 -6.85 10.72
N GLU A 105 -16.79 -5.65 11.26
CA GLU A 105 -16.17 -5.24 12.53
C GLU A 105 -16.59 -6.23 13.63
N ALA A 106 -15.61 -6.76 14.35
CA ALA A 106 -15.81 -7.73 15.44
C ALA A 106 -16.06 -7.04 16.78
#